data_AF-A0A231HGM9-F1
#
_entry.id   AF-A0A231HGM9-F1
#
_cell.length_a   1.000
_cell.length_b   1.000
_cell.length_c   1.000
_cell.angle_alpha   90.00
_cell.angle_beta   90.00
_cell.angle_gamma   90.00
#
_symmetry.space_group_name_H-M   'P 1'
#
loop_
_entity.id
_entity.type
_entity.pdbx_description
1 polymer ?
#
loop_
_entity_poly.entity_id
_entity_poly.type
_entity_poly.pdbx_seq_one_letter_code
_entity_poly.pdbx_strand_id
1 'polypeptide(L)'
;MSNDPRDHDGARLKNALLTLGRNESLRRELMNWLKAVEKDIRAPVSVREDVTGPIIDALHNDDDMYEKSLADGTKFRFYYRTKIARDFLLSEQTHPSHVWEPQTTRLLQYLTAHTQGDVLIGGAYFGDHAIVLGRQLASTDRLVHCFEPNIAQSQMLEQNAALNQLQNIRLNRAGVWDVTNQRLRLDGFDSFANAVPVDDEEGSFPTVTISDYCRRAERSLGVVMLDIEGAEFRALQGAIEILKRDRPAVVFEVHRSYVDWTVGLLETPICSLFGSLGYTLYAVRDFNSHYEMQERAIELIPAETVYLDGPPHGFNMLAIPSPALIDDPLFKQVSGVSPKLLLHRDPALHHPLDEA
;
A
#
# COMPACT_ATOMS: atom_id res chain seq x y z
N MET A 1 -11.52 -6.85 33.04
CA MET A 1 -10.69 -7.63 33.99
C MET A 1 -10.78 -9.08 33.58
N SER A 2 -9.65 -9.79 33.49
CA SER A 2 -9.66 -11.24 33.26
C SER A 2 -10.35 -11.94 34.44
N ASN A 3 -11.21 -12.93 34.14
CA ASN A 3 -11.81 -13.79 35.18
C ASN A 3 -10.77 -14.71 35.84
N ASP A 4 -9.57 -14.82 35.27
CA ASP A 4 -8.40 -15.37 35.92
C ASP A 4 -7.48 -14.24 36.37
N PRO A 5 -7.37 -13.95 37.68
CA PRO A 5 -6.49 -12.91 38.20
C PRO A 5 -5.00 -13.21 37.97
N ARG A 6 -4.63 -14.30 37.29
CA ARG A 6 -3.25 -14.62 36.90
C ARG A 6 -2.93 -14.29 35.44
N ASP A 7 -3.93 -14.00 34.61
CA ASP A 7 -3.75 -13.68 33.19
C ASP A 7 -3.82 -12.15 32.97
N HIS A 8 -2.90 -11.44 33.62
CA HIS A 8 -2.88 -9.97 33.59
C HIS A 8 -2.45 -9.40 32.24
N ASP A 9 -1.64 -10.14 31.48
CA ASP A 9 -1.12 -9.75 30.17
C ASP A 9 -1.93 -10.33 28.99
N GLY A 10 -2.94 -11.17 29.27
CA GLY A 10 -3.77 -11.83 28.27
C GLY A 10 -3.08 -12.97 27.51
N ALA A 11 -1.87 -13.40 27.94
CA ALA A 11 -1.12 -14.44 27.27
C ALA A 11 -1.86 -15.79 27.26
N ARG A 12 -2.62 -16.10 28.32
CA ARG A 12 -3.40 -17.34 28.39
C ARG A 12 -4.53 -17.34 27.37
N LEU A 13 -5.25 -16.23 27.21
CA LEU A 13 -6.27 -16.07 26.17
C LEU A 13 -5.64 -16.19 24.78
N LYS A 14 -4.53 -15.49 24.51
CA LYS A 14 -3.81 -15.55 23.23
C LYS A 14 -3.42 -17.00 22.89
N ASN A 15 -2.85 -17.73 23.85
CA ASN A 15 -2.46 -19.13 23.65
C ASN A 15 -3.67 -20.06 23.42
N ALA A 16 -4.80 -19.81 24.09
CA ALA A 16 -6.02 -20.57 23.88
C ALA A 16 -6.59 -20.36 22.46
N LEU A 17 -6.64 -19.11 22.01
CA LEU A 17 -7.05 -18.75 20.65
C LEU A 17 -6.08 -19.35 19.63
N LEU A 18 -4.77 -19.26 19.86
CA LEU A 18 -3.78 -19.84 18.96
C LEU A 18 -3.95 -21.35 18.83
N THR A 19 -4.19 -22.04 19.96
CA THR A 19 -4.44 -23.49 20.01
C THR A 19 -5.69 -23.85 19.19
N LEU A 20 -6.77 -23.06 19.31
CA LEU A 20 -7.97 -23.23 18.49
C LEU A 20 -7.65 -23.01 17.00
N GLY A 21 -6.88 -21.96 16.70
CA GLY A 21 -6.44 -21.61 15.36
C GLY A 21 -5.55 -22.65 14.68
N ARG A 22 -4.90 -23.54 15.44
CA ARG A 22 -4.12 -24.64 14.86
C ARG A 22 -5.00 -25.70 14.17
N ASN A 23 -6.30 -25.76 14.47
CA ASN A 23 -7.25 -26.54 13.68
C ASN A 23 -7.80 -25.67 12.54
N GLU A 24 -7.39 -25.95 11.30
CA GLU A 24 -7.74 -25.13 10.14
C GLU A 24 -9.25 -25.03 9.87
N SER A 25 -10.03 -26.09 10.16
CA SER A 25 -11.49 -26.07 9.99
C SER A 25 -12.13 -25.12 11.00
N LEU A 26 -11.78 -25.27 12.28
CA LEU A 26 -12.31 -24.42 13.34
C LEU A 26 -11.87 -22.97 13.19
N ARG A 27 -10.61 -22.74 12.79
CA ARG A 27 -10.11 -21.40 12.48
C ARG A 27 -10.96 -20.73 11.40
N ARG A 28 -11.25 -21.45 10.32
CA ARG A 28 -12.07 -20.95 9.21
C ARG A 28 -13.52 -20.68 9.61
N GLU A 29 -14.13 -21.56 10.40
CA GLU A 29 -15.48 -21.37 10.92
C GLU A 29 -15.56 -20.11 11.80
N LEU A 30 -14.62 -19.94 12.74
CA LEU A 30 -14.56 -18.78 13.61
C LEU A 30 -14.29 -17.49 12.82
N MET A 31 -13.39 -17.51 11.85
CA MET A 31 -13.15 -16.39 10.94
C MET A 31 -14.40 -16.00 10.17
N ASN A 32 -15.11 -16.96 9.59
CA ASN A 32 -16.34 -16.69 8.84
C ASN A 32 -17.43 -16.12 9.75
N TRP A 33 -17.55 -16.62 10.98
CA TRP A 33 -18.47 -16.06 11.96
C TRP A 33 -18.10 -14.61 12.32
N LEU A 34 -16.82 -14.33 12.61
CA LEU A 34 -16.35 -12.98 12.92
C LEU A 34 -16.62 -12.01 11.76
N LYS A 35 -16.32 -12.41 10.52
CA LYS A 35 -16.64 -11.62 9.32
C LYS A 35 -18.15 -11.34 9.19
N ALA A 36 -18.99 -12.32 9.48
CA ALA A 36 -20.44 -12.17 9.35
C ALA A 36 -21.01 -11.16 10.36
N VAL A 37 -20.51 -11.16 11.60
CA VAL A 37 -21.03 -10.29 12.68
C VAL A 37 -20.51 -8.86 12.61
N GLU A 38 -19.46 -8.56 11.83
CA GLU A 38 -18.93 -7.20 11.68
C GLU A 38 -20.00 -6.19 11.26
N LYS A 39 -20.90 -6.61 10.37
CA LYS A 39 -21.97 -5.76 9.83
C LYS A 39 -23.06 -5.46 10.86
N ASP A 40 -23.16 -6.28 11.91
CA ASP A 40 -24.16 -6.16 12.98
C ASP A 40 -23.65 -5.35 14.17
N ILE A 41 -22.33 -5.21 14.30
CA ILE A 41 -21.72 -4.42 15.38
C ILE A 41 -21.81 -2.93 15.03
N ARG A 42 -22.52 -2.18 15.87
CA ARG A 42 -22.57 -0.72 15.83
C ARG A 42 -21.73 -0.17 16.99
N ALA A 43 -20.52 0.28 16.69
CA ALA A 43 -19.60 0.82 17.68
C ALA A 43 -18.89 2.08 17.14
N PRO A 44 -18.49 3.04 18.00
CA PRO A 44 -17.78 4.26 17.59
C PRO A 44 -16.26 4.00 17.37
N VAL A 45 -15.93 2.80 16.90
CA VAL A 45 -14.56 2.31 16.69
C VAL A 45 -14.51 1.53 15.37
N SER A 46 -13.31 1.23 14.89
CA SER A 46 -13.18 0.36 13.73
C SER A 46 -13.45 -1.08 14.16
N VAL A 47 -14.58 -1.66 13.77
CA VAL A 47 -14.91 -3.05 14.15
C VAL A 47 -13.84 -4.03 13.65
N ARG A 48 -13.33 -3.81 12.44
CA ARG A 48 -12.22 -4.61 11.86
C ARG A 48 -10.95 -4.52 12.70
N GLU A 49 -10.54 -3.32 13.07
CA GLU A 49 -9.23 -3.11 13.74
C GLU A 49 -9.29 -3.37 15.24
N ASP A 50 -10.35 -2.93 15.90
CA ASP A 50 -10.42 -2.85 17.35
C ASP A 50 -11.16 -4.05 17.96
N VAL A 51 -11.89 -4.84 17.15
CA VAL A 51 -12.73 -5.94 17.64
C VAL A 51 -12.37 -7.28 17.00
N THR A 52 -12.54 -7.44 15.69
CA THR A 52 -12.37 -8.74 15.03
C THR A 52 -10.91 -9.04 14.70
N GLY A 53 -10.16 -8.05 14.21
CA GLY A 53 -8.75 -8.17 13.86
C GLY A 53 -7.88 -8.79 14.94
N PRO A 54 -7.88 -8.28 16.19
CA PRO A 54 -7.07 -8.83 17.27
C PRO A 54 -7.41 -10.28 17.62
N ILE A 55 -8.68 -10.68 17.44
CA ILE A 55 -9.10 -12.07 17.64
C ILE A 55 -8.53 -12.93 16.52
N ILE A 56 -8.64 -12.50 15.25
CA ILE A 56 -8.06 -13.25 14.12
C ILE A 56 -6.55 -13.34 14.25
N ASP A 57 -5.87 -12.26 14.62
CA ASP A 57 -4.43 -12.24 14.83
C ASP A 57 -4.01 -13.27 15.89
N ALA A 58 -4.77 -13.40 16.98
CA ALA A 58 -4.52 -14.40 18.01
C ALA A 58 -4.76 -15.86 17.55
N LEU A 59 -5.46 -16.09 16.43
CA LEU A 59 -5.63 -17.43 15.84
C LEU A 59 -4.44 -17.84 14.95
N HIS A 60 -3.55 -16.91 14.59
CA HIS A 60 -2.51 -17.10 13.59
C HIS A 60 -1.10 -17.05 14.15
N ASN A 61 -0.17 -17.63 13.39
CA ASN A 61 1.27 -17.43 13.51
C ASN A 61 1.77 -16.79 12.22
N ASP A 62 2.91 -16.10 12.31
CA ASP A 62 3.55 -15.40 11.20
C ASP A 62 3.94 -16.33 10.03
N ASP A 63 4.08 -17.63 10.28
CA ASP A 63 4.41 -18.62 9.24
C ASP A 63 3.17 -19.24 8.57
N ASP A 64 1.96 -18.88 9.01
CA ASP A 64 0.74 -19.32 8.36
C ASP A 64 0.66 -18.69 6.96
N MET A 65 0.53 -19.53 5.94
CA MET A 65 0.49 -19.12 4.55
C MET A 65 -0.88 -19.38 3.94
N TYR A 66 -1.34 -18.42 3.13
CA TYR A 66 -2.62 -18.48 2.45
C TYR A 66 -2.45 -18.35 0.94
N GLU A 67 -3.39 -18.93 0.19
CA GLU A 67 -3.57 -18.68 -1.23
C GLU A 67 -4.97 -18.11 -1.46
N LYS A 68 -5.06 -17.05 -2.26
CA LYS A 68 -6.34 -16.42 -2.62
C LYS A 68 -6.29 -15.92 -4.05
N SER A 69 -7.44 -15.87 -4.70
CA SER A 69 -7.57 -15.36 -6.07
C SER A 69 -8.48 -14.14 -6.11
N LEU A 70 -8.10 -13.13 -6.87
CA LEU A 70 -8.95 -11.99 -7.20
C LEU A 70 -10.02 -12.38 -8.22
N ALA A 71 -11.02 -11.51 -8.38
CA ALA A 71 -12.14 -11.70 -9.31
C ALA A 71 -11.70 -11.90 -10.77
N ASP A 72 -10.57 -11.32 -11.18
CA ASP A 72 -10.00 -11.45 -12.53
C ASP A 72 -9.13 -12.71 -12.73
N GLY A 73 -9.08 -13.58 -11.71
CA GLY A 73 -8.29 -14.80 -11.69
C GLY A 73 -6.82 -14.61 -11.31
N THR A 74 -6.39 -13.40 -10.97
CA THR A 74 -5.05 -13.14 -10.41
C THR A 74 -4.89 -13.90 -9.10
N LYS A 75 -3.78 -14.62 -8.93
CA LYS A 75 -3.53 -15.45 -7.75
C LYS A 75 -2.45 -14.88 -6.86
N PHE A 76 -2.63 -15.00 -5.56
CA PHE A 76 -1.66 -14.58 -4.56
C PHE A 76 -1.45 -15.67 -3.53
N ARG A 77 -0.19 -15.91 -3.20
CA ARG A 77 0.26 -16.50 -1.94
C ARG A 77 0.82 -15.40 -1.06
N PHE A 78 0.61 -15.52 0.24
CA PHE A 78 1.08 -14.54 1.22
C PHE A 78 1.15 -15.16 2.61
N TYR A 79 2.04 -14.62 3.44
CA TYR A 79 2.10 -14.94 4.86
C TYR A 79 1.10 -14.09 5.64
N TYR A 80 0.48 -14.65 6.68
CA TYR A 80 -0.30 -13.90 7.66
C TYR A 80 0.64 -13.16 8.61
N ARG A 81 1.19 -12.02 8.17
CA ARG A 81 2.13 -11.21 8.97
C ARG A 81 1.65 -9.77 9.15
N THR A 82 1.03 -9.22 8.12
CA THR A 82 0.58 -7.83 8.11
C THR A 82 -0.92 -7.69 8.26
N LYS A 83 -1.32 -6.46 8.59
CA LYS A 83 -2.66 -5.94 8.38
C LYS A 83 -3.18 -6.19 6.94
N ILE A 84 -2.33 -5.99 5.94
CA ILE A 84 -2.67 -6.23 4.52
C ILE A 84 -3.09 -7.69 4.31
N ALA A 85 -2.29 -8.64 4.81
CA ALA A 85 -2.58 -10.06 4.72
C ALA A 85 -3.88 -10.43 5.46
N ARG A 86 -4.08 -9.88 6.66
CA ARG A 86 -5.31 -10.09 7.44
C ARG A 86 -6.54 -9.61 6.69
N ASP A 87 -6.57 -8.36 6.28
CA ASP A 87 -7.75 -7.77 5.67
C ASP A 87 -8.02 -8.37 4.28
N PHE A 88 -6.97 -8.73 3.53
CA PHE A 88 -7.13 -9.48 2.29
C PHE A 88 -7.73 -10.86 2.55
N LEU A 89 -7.26 -11.59 3.56
CA LEU A 89 -7.85 -12.87 3.96
C LEU A 89 -9.32 -12.70 4.37
N LEU A 90 -9.63 -11.62 5.08
CA LEU A 90 -10.96 -11.30 5.59
C LEU A 90 -11.85 -10.52 4.60
N SER A 91 -11.44 -10.31 3.35
CA SER A 91 -12.27 -9.64 2.34
C SER A 91 -13.69 -10.21 2.28
N GLU A 92 -14.69 -9.37 2.05
CA GLU A 92 -16.09 -9.80 2.06
C GLU A 92 -16.37 -10.88 1.00
N GLN A 93 -15.85 -10.66 -0.22
CA GLN A 93 -15.98 -11.59 -1.33
C GLN A 93 -14.92 -12.70 -1.22
N THR A 94 -15.27 -13.90 -1.66
CA THR A 94 -14.31 -15.00 -1.85
C THR A 94 -13.23 -14.63 -2.87
N HIS A 95 -13.64 -13.91 -3.92
CA HIS A 95 -12.78 -13.39 -4.97
C HIS A 95 -12.93 -11.87 -5.04
N PRO A 96 -12.19 -11.11 -4.22
CA PRO A 96 -12.29 -9.66 -4.20
C PRO A 96 -11.62 -9.04 -5.43
N SER A 97 -11.83 -7.75 -5.64
CA SER A 97 -11.29 -7.02 -6.80
C SER A 97 -9.82 -6.60 -6.67
N HIS A 98 -9.30 -6.54 -5.45
CA HIS A 98 -7.96 -6.06 -5.11
C HIS A 98 -7.47 -6.74 -3.83
N VAL A 99 -6.21 -6.50 -3.48
CA VAL A 99 -5.62 -6.97 -2.22
C VAL A 99 -5.79 -5.91 -1.13
N TRP A 100 -5.28 -4.71 -1.38
CA TRP A 100 -5.22 -3.58 -0.45
C TRP A 100 -5.56 -2.28 -1.16
N GLU A 101 -6.06 -1.29 -0.40
CA GLU A 101 -6.31 0.08 -0.84
C GLU A 101 -6.97 0.17 -2.24
N PRO A 102 -8.31 0.00 -2.28
CA PRO A 102 -9.04 -0.17 -3.53
C PRO A 102 -8.79 0.94 -4.54
N GLN A 103 -8.81 2.20 -4.09
CA GLN A 103 -8.71 3.34 -4.99
C GLN A 103 -7.29 3.52 -5.50
N THR A 104 -6.28 3.24 -4.67
CA THR A 104 -4.87 3.25 -5.07
C THR A 104 -4.59 2.18 -6.12
N THR A 105 -5.09 0.95 -5.94
CA THR A 105 -4.98 -0.11 -6.95
C THR A 105 -5.62 0.32 -8.28
N ARG A 106 -6.84 0.86 -8.25
CA ARG A 106 -7.56 1.32 -9.46
C ARG A 106 -6.84 2.50 -10.13
N LEU A 107 -6.32 3.43 -9.35
CA LEU A 107 -5.53 4.56 -9.85
C LEU A 107 -4.28 4.07 -10.57
N LEU A 108 -3.51 3.15 -9.99
CA LEU A 108 -2.32 2.59 -10.61
C LEU A 108 -2.63 1.84 -11.91
N GLN A 109 -3.72 1.06 -11.95
CA GLN A 109 -4.18 0.40 -13.18
C GLN A 109 -4.55 1.42 -14.26
N TYR A 110 -5.29 2.46 -13.89
CA TYR A 110 -5.66 3.53 -14.81
C TYR A 110 -4.43 4.26 -15.37
N LEU A 111 -3.53 4.73 -14.51
CA LEU A 111 -2.31 5.43 -14.92
C LEU A 111 -1.43 4.55 -15.80
N THR A 112 -1.33 3.27 -15.47
CA THR A 112 -0.59 2.29 -16.29
C THR A 112 -1.19 2.17 -17.69
N ALA A 113 -2.52 2.15 -17.83
CA ALA A 113 -3.17 2.12 -19.14
C ALA A 113 -3.00 3.42 -19.96
N HIS A 114 -2.91 4.57 -19.30
CA HIS A 114 -2.96 5.89 -19.94
C HIS A 114 -1.60 6.61 -20.04
N THR A 115 -0.52 5.96 -19.62
CA THR A 115 0.85 6.47 -19.73
C THR A 115 1.73 5.55 -20.57
N GLN A 116 2.82 6.10 -21.09
CA GLN A 116 3.86 5.38 -21.83
C GLN A 116 5.07 5.15 -20.93
N GLY A 117 5.83 4.08 -21.18
CA GLY A 117 7.00 3.71 -20.37
C GLY A 117 6.68 2.70 -19.28
N ASP A 118 7.71 2.17 -18.64
CA ASP A 118 7.60 1.11 -17.64
C ASP A 118 6.99 1.62 -16.33
N VAL A 119 6.63 0.70 -15.44
CA VAL A 119 6.16 0.99 -14.08
C VAL A 119 7.29 0.71 -13.09
N LEU A 120 7.49 1.58 -12.12
CA LEU A 120 8.39 1.34 -10.99
C LEU A 120 7.59 1.33 -9.68
N ILE A 121 7.83 0.35 -8.82
CA ILE A 121 7.22 0.22 -7.50
C ILE A 121 8.34 0.10 -6.46
N GLY A 122 8.48 1.11 -5.60
CA GLY A 122 9.24 1.03 -4.35
C GLY A 122 8.33 0.58 -3.22
N GLY A 123 8.78 -0.42 -2.45
CA GLY A 123 7.92 -1.07 -1.44
C GLY A 123 7.00 -2.10 -2.09
N ALA A 124 7.54 -2.92 -2.99
CA ALA A 124 6.72 -3.83 -3.78
C ALA A 124 6.11 -4.99 -2.95
N TYR A 125 6.55 -5.18 -1.71
CA TYR A 125 5.97 -6.12 -0.75
C TYR A 125 5.84 -7.53 -1.34
N PHE A 126 4.71 -8.24 -1.14
CA PHE A 126 4.46 -9.52 -1.81
C PHE A 126 3.92 -9.40 -3.25
N GLY A 127 3.90 -8.17 -3.80
CA GLY A 127 3.47 -7.88 -5.17
C GLY A 127 1.98 -7.58 -5.32
N ASP A 128 1.30 -7.16 -4.27
CA ASP A 128 -0.12 -6.80 -4.27
C ASP A 128 -0.51 -5.85 -5.42
N HIS A 129 0.27 -4.80 -5.68
CA HIS A 129 0.13 -3.99 -6.88
C HIS A 129 0.90 -4.56 -8.08
N ALA A 130 2.13 -5.04 -7.87
CA ALA A 130 3.03 -5.44 -8.95
C ALA A 130 2.46 -6.55 -9.85
N ILE A 131 1.81 -7.55 -9.26
CA ILE A 131 1.26 -8.70 -9.98
C ILE A 131 0.04 -8.30 -10.81
N VAL A 132 -0.80 -7.42 -10.27
CA VAL A 132 -1.96 -6.88 -10.98
C VAL A 132 -1.51 -6.08 -12.21
N LEU A 133 -0.55 -5.17 -12.02
CA LEU A 133 -0.01 -4.37 -13.14
C LEU A 133 0.79 -5.22 -14.13
N GLY A 134 1.52 -6.22 -13.66
CA GLY A 134 2.22 -7.18 -14.52
C GLY A 134 1.26 -7.94 -15.43
N ARG A 135 0.12 -8.40 -14.91
CA ARG A 135 -0.95 -9.03 -15.73
C ARG A 135 -1.56 -8.06 -16.73
N GLN A 136 -1.83 -6.83 -16.31
CA GLN A 136 -2.36 -5.79 -17.20
C GLN A 136 -1.41 -5.50 -18.38
N LEU A 137 -0.10 -5.55 -18.15
CA LEU A 137 0.93 -5.28 -19.14
C LEU A 137 1.41 -6.52 -19.90
N ALA A 138 0.85 -7.71 -19.65
CA ALA A 138 1.38 -8.98 -20.16
C ALA A 138 1.41 -9.09 -21.70
N SER A 139 0.58 -8.31 -22.40
CA SER A 139 0.52 -8.25 -23.87
C SER A 139 1.39 -7.12 -24.47
N THR A 140 2.24 -6.48 -23.66
CA THR A 140 3.08 -5.35 -24.06
C THR A 140 4.56 -5.63 -23.77
N ASP A 141 5.46 -4.80 -24.33
CA ASP A 141 6.90 -4.85 -24.04
C ASP A 141 7.32 -4.07 -22.77
N ARG A 142 6.33 -3.57 -22.01
CA ARG A 142 6.53 -2.79 -20.80
C ARG A 142 6.80 -3.69 -19.60
N LEU A 143 7.63 -3.21 -18.69
CA LEU A 143 8.05 -3.92 -17.49
C LEU A 143 7.50 -3.27 -16.22
N VAL A 144 7.41 -4.08 -15.15
CA VAL A 144 7.18 -3.60 -13.78
C VAL A 144 8.46 -3.85 -12.97
N HIS A 145 9.13 -2.77 -12.59
CA HIS A 145 10.38 -2.77 -11.83
C HIS A 145 10.06 -2.63 -10.33
N CYS A 146 10.29 -3.71 -9.57
CA CYS A 146 9.93 -3.83 -8.17
C CYS A 146 11.17 -3.69 -7.30
N PHE A 147 11.08 -2.87 -6.25
CA PHE A 147 12.12 -2.71 -5.23
C PHE A 147 11.57 -3.14 -3.88
N GLU A 148 12.13 -4.21 -3.34
CA GLU A 148 11.74 -4.79 -2.05
C GLU A 148 12.97 -5.39 -1.34
N PRO A 149 13.55 -4.69 -0.35
CA PRO A 149 14.73 -5.19 0.36
C PRO A 149 14.44 -6.35 1.31
N ASN A 150 13.20 -6.51 1.79
CA ASN A 150 12.84 -7.62 2.66
C ASN A 150 12.89 -8.94 1.88
N ILE A 151 13.76 -9.86 2.32
CA ILE A 151 13.98 -11.12 1.62
C ILE A 151 12.72 -12.00 1.59
N ALA A 152 11.97 -12.07 2.69
CA ALA A 152 10.75 -12.90 2.73
C ALA A 152 9.67 -12.37 1.78
N GLN A 153 9.47 -11.04 1.74
CA GLN A 153 8.46 -10.44 0.87
C GLN A 153 8.87 -10.46 -0.60
N SER A 154 10.13 -10.15 -0.92
CA SER A 154 10.64 -10.24 -2.28
C SER A 154 10.59 -11.67 -2.84
N GLN A 155 10.85 -12.70 -2.00
CA GLN A 155 10.64 -14.10 -2.38
C GLN A 155 9.17 -14.43 -2.61
N MET A 156 8.26 -13.91 -1.79
CA MET A 156 6.82 -14.10 -2.00
C MET A 156 6.35 -13.44 -3.30
N LEU A 157 6.84 -12.23 -3.61
CA LEU A 157 6.59 -11.55 -4.89
C LEU A 157 7.06 -12.39 -6.08
N GLU A 158 8.27 -12.94 -6.02
CA GLU A 158 8.82 -13.81 -7.06
C GLU A 158 7.95 -15.07 -7.28
N GLN A 159 7.47 -15.68 -6.19
CA GLN A 159 6.52 -16.81 -6.25
C GLN A 159 5.18 -16.40 -6.86
N ASN A 160 4.65 -15.22 -6.50
CA ASN A 160 3.39 -14.72 -7.06
C ASN A 160 3.52 -14.38 -8.54
N ALA A 161 4.66 -13.85 -8.99
CA ALA A 161 4.94 -13.64 -10.41
C ALA A 161 4.93 -14.98 -11.18
N ALA A 162 5.60 -16.00 -10.65
CA ALA A 162 5.61 -17.33 -11.23
C ALA A 162 4.21 -17.99 -11.24
N LEU A 163 3.44 -17.84 -10.14
CA LEU A 163 2.08 -18.37 -10.00
C LEU A 163 1.13 -17.81 -11.07
N ASN A 164 1.37 -16.57 -11.50
CA ASN A 164 0.62 -15.89 -12.55
C ASN A 164 1.30 -15.94 -13.93
N GLN A 165 2.40 -16.70 -14.07
CA GLN A 165 3.16 -16.88 -15.31
C GLN A 165 3.72 -15.58 -15.89
N LEU A 166 4.02 -14.60 -15.04
CA LEU A 166 4.50 -13.29 -15.45
C LEU A 166 6.01 -13.30 -15.75
N GLN A 167 6.38 -12.74 -16.91
CA GLN A 167 7.78 -12.62 -17.36
C GLN A 167 8.26 -11.15 -17.41
N ASN A 168 7.34 -10.21 -17.20
CA ASN A 168 7.55 -8.76 -17.26
C ASN A 168 7.79 -8.10 -15.89
N ILE A 169 7.95 -8.89 -14.83
CA ILE A 169 8.36 -8.40 -13.51
C ILE A 169 9.90 -8.37 -13.43
N ARG A 170 10.47 -7.29 -12.92
CA ARG A 170 11.90 -7.16 -12.61
C ARG A 170 12.05 -6.88 -11.11
N LEU A 171 12.43 -7.90 -10.36
CA LEU A 171 12.62 -7.81 -8.92
C LEU A 171 14.04 -7.35 -8.57
N ASN A 172 14.13 -6.32 -7.73
CA ASN A 172 15.38 -5.78 -7.20
C ASN A 172 15.32 -5.83 -5.67
N ARG A 173 16.22 -6.60 -5.05
CA ARG A 173 16.38 -6.67 -3.58
C ARG A 173 17.25 -5.52 -3.08
N ALA A 174 16.73 -4.31 -3.25
CA ALA A 174 17.42 -3.05 -2.95
C ALA A 174 16.38 -1.98 -2.57
N GLY A 175 16.81 -0.98 -1.80
CA GLY A 175 16.02 0.22 -1.55
C GLY A 175 16.19 1.25 -2.66
N VAL A 176 15.13 2.01 -2.97
CA VAL A 176 15.26 3.24 -3.75
C VAL A 176 15.62 4.39 -2.82
N TRP A 177 16.61 5.21 -3.20
CA TRP A 177 17.17 6.26 -2.32
C TRP A 177 17.77 7.42 -3.13
N ASP A 178 18.39 8.39 -2.47
CA ASP A 178 19.07 9.53 -3.12
C ASP A 178 20.53 9.26 -3.52
N VAL A 179 21.11 8.17 -3.03
CA VAL A 179 22.50 7.75 -3.31
C VAL A 179 22.53 6.26 -3.65
N THR A 180 23.27 5.90 -4.70
CA THR A 180 23.51 4.49 -5.09
C THR A 180 24.62 3.88 -4.23
N ASN A 181 24.45 2.60 -3.85
CA ASN A 181 25.37 1.82 -2.99
C ASN A 181 25.49 2.31 -1.54
N GLN A 182 24.54 3.11 -1.05
CA GLN A 182 24.39 3.31 0.40
C GLN A 182 23.86 2.02 1.02
N ARG A 183 24.38 1.64 2.18
CA ARG A 183 23.85 0.53 2.99
C ARG A 183 22.76 1.08 3.90
N LEU A 184 21.58 0.47 3.87
CA LEU A 184 20.47 0.76 4.78
C LEU A 184 20.04 -0.52 5.49
N ARG A 185 19.52 -0.38 6.70
CA ARG A 185 18.85 -1.43 7.47
C ARG A 185 17.41 -1.04 7.73
N LEU A 186 16.52 -2.03 7.74
CA LEU A 186 15.14 -1.85 8.22
C LEU A 186 15.16 -1.87 9.75
N ASP A 187 14.70 -0.77 10.37
CA ASP A 187 14.58 -0.61 11.82
C ASP A 187 13.10 -0.54 12.21
N GLY A 188 12.62 -1.56 12.90
CA GLY A 188 11.20 -1.74 13.23
C GLY A 188 10.66 -3.12 12.84
N PHE A 189 9.36 -3.31 13.01
CA PHE A 189 8.65 -4.53 12.63
C PHE A 189 7.68 -4.23 11.48
N ASP A 190 7.79 -5.00 10.39
CA ASP A 190 6.81 -5.08 9.29
C ASP A 190 6.50 -3.72 8.59
N SER A 191 5.23 -3.38 8.33
CA SER A 191 4.75 -2.12 7.70
C SER A 191 4.98 -0.84 8.53
N PHE A 192 5.98 -0.84 9.40
CA PHE A 192 6.44 0.36 10.13
C PHE A 192 7.98 0.40 10.20
N ALA A 193 8.65 -0.45 9.43
CA ALA A 193 10.10 -0.52 9.43
C ALA A 193 10.68 0.65 8.64
N ASN A 194 11.43 1.51 9.34
CA ASN A 194 12.09 2.66 8.75
C ASN A 194 13.46 2.26 8.20
N ALA A 195 13.86 2.80 7.05
CA ALA A 195 15.19 2.56 6.51
C ALA A 195 16.21 3.54 7.10
N VAL A 196 17.23 3.01 7.80
CA VAL A 196 18.29 3.82 8.43
C VAL A 196 19.67 3.53 7.81
N PRO A 197 20.51 4.55 7.58
CA PRO A 197 21.88 4.34 7.12
C PRO A 197 22.74 3.58 8.13
N VAL A 198 23.48 2.58 7.65
CA VAL A 198 24.36 1.74 8.47
C VAL A 198 25.66 1.42 7.73
N ASP A 199 26.68 0.94 8.44
CA ASP A 199 27.88 0.36 7.85
C ASP A 199 27.61 -1.02 7.24
N ASP A 200 28.61 -1.71 6.69
CA ASP A 200 28.47 -3.04 6.07
C ASP A 200 28.15 -4.18 7.08
N GLU A 201 26.95 -4.18 7.69
CA GLU A 201 26.48 -5.15 8.70
C GLU A 201 25.41 -6.15 8.21
N GLU A 202 25.20 -7.22 8.98
CA GLU A 202 24.18 -8.26 8.74
C GLU A 202 22.75 -7.69 8.80
N GLY A 203 21.86 -8.14 7.90
CA GLY A 203 20.56 -7.48 7.68
C GLY A 203 20.65 -6.23 6.80
N SER A 204 21.87 -5.95 6.31
CA SER A 204 22.24 -4.99 5.28
C SER A 204 21.45 -5.05 3.97
N PHE A 205 21.00 -3.96 3.37
CA PHE A 205 20.68 -3.96 1.93
C PHE A 205 21.23 -2.74 1.19
N PRO A 206 21.60 -2.88 -0.10
CA PRO A 206 22.10 -1.78 -0.90
C PRO A 206 20.95 -0.90 -1.40
N THR A 207 21.28 0.34 -1.71
CA THR A 207 20.37 1.27 -2.39
C THR A 207 20.75 1.52 -3.84
N VAL A 208 19.77 2.00 -4.61
CA VAL A 208 19.99 2.58 -5.94
C VAL A 208 19.13 3.82 -6.13
N THR A 209 19.64 4.81 -6.86
CA THR A 209 18.80 5.92 -7.30
C THR A 209 17.92 5.48 -8.47
N ILE A 210 16.69 5.99 -8.54
CA ILE A 210 15.78 5.70 -9.67
C ILE A 210 16.44 6.15 -10.98
N SER A 211 17.13 7.28 -10.98
CA SER A 211 17.86 7.78 -12.14
C SER A 211 18.97 6.84 -12.63
N ASP A 212 19.84 6.34 -11.73
CA ASP A 212 20.90 5.41 -12.13
C ASP A 212 20.32 4.07 -12.62
N TYR A 213 19.27 3.57 -11.96
CA TYR A 213 18.61 2.34 -12.36
C TYR A 213 18.06 2.42 -13.78
N CYS A 214 17.23 3.43 -14.07
CA CYS A 214 16.63 3.64 -15.38
C CYS A 214 17.67 3.88 -16.47
N ARG A 215 18.77 4.60 -16.16
CA ARG A 215 19.88 4.80 -17.10
C ARG A 215 20.56 3.49 -17.48
N ARG A 216 20.82 2.61 -16.50
CA ARG A 216 21.45 1.29 -16.74
C ARG A 216 20.51 0.30 -17.44
N ALA A 217 19.22 0.35 -17.13
CA ALA A 217 18.22 -0.50 -17.74
C ALA A 217 17.83 -0.03 -19.16
N GLU A 218 18.22 1.20 -19.54
CA GLU A 218 17.80 1.87 -20.78
C GLU A 218 16.27 1.92 -20.92
N ARG A 219 15.59 2.23 -19.81
CA ARG A 219 14.12 2.30 -19.73
C ARG A 219 13.65 3.69 -19.34
N SER A 220 12.47 4.05 -19.85
CA SER A 220 11.69 5.21 -19.38
C SER A 220 10.56 4.75 -18.46
N LEU A 221 10.10 5.63 -17.58
CA LEU A 221 8.99 5.36 -16.66
C LEU A 221 7.74 6.15 -17.05
N GLY A 222 6.59 5.49 -17.02
CA GLY A 222 5.27 6.11 -17.12
C GLY A 222 4.59 6.28 -15.76
N VAL A 223 4.84 5.36 -14.84
CA VAL A 223 4.26 5.36 -13.49
C VAL A 223 5.34 5.03 -12.46
N VAL A 224 5.32 5.74 -11.35
CA VAL A 224 6.12 5.46 -10.15
C VAL A 224 5.18 5.34 -8.95
N MET A 225 5.27 4.24 -8.21
CA MET A 225 4.59 4.06 -6.91
C MET A 225 5.66 3.98 -5.82
N LEU A 226 5.52 4.75 -4.74
CA LEU A 226 6.42 4.73 -3.59
C LEU A 226 5.63 4.61 -2.29
N ASP A 227 5.75 3.45 -1.65
CA ASP A 227 5.25 3.19 -0.30
C ASP A 227 6.40 2.52 0.47
N ILE A 228 7.29 3.34 1.03
CA ILE A 228 8.60 2.91 1.52
C ILE A 228 8.90 3.46 2.92
N GLU A 229 7.83 3.72 3.69
CA GLU A 229 7.87 3.99 5.12
C GLU A 229 8.82 5.14 5.50
N GLY A 230 8.66 6.30 4.85
CA GLY A 230 9.39 7.53 5.18
C GLY A 230 10.62 7.79 4.30
N ALA A 231 10.96 6.88 3.41
CA ALA A 231 12.06 7.02 2.45
C ALA A 231 11.67 7.79 1.17
N GLU A 232 10.41 8.20 1.01
CA GLU A 232 9.84 8.73 -0.23
C GLU A 232 10.59 9.97 -0.72
N PHE A 233 10.85 10.93 0.17
CA PHE A 233 11.54 12.16 -0.22
C PHE A 233 12.95 11.90 -0.75
N ARG A 234 13.70 10.99 -0.11
CA ARG A 234 15.05 10.60 -0.52
C ARG A 234 15.02 9.86 -1.86
N ALA A 235 14.12 8.90 -2.01
CA ALA A 235 13.94 8.22 -3.29
C ALA A 235 13.62 9.21 -4.44
N LEU A 236 12.77 10.20 -4.19
CA LEU A 236 12.41 11.25 -5.16
C LEU A 236 13.57 12.20 -5.47
N GLN A 237 14.43 12.52 -4.51
CA GLN A 237 15.67 13.25 -4.76
C GLN A 237 16.59 12.47 -5.70
N GLY A 238 16.69 11.15 -5.53
CA GLY A 238 17.38 10.24 -6.45
C GLY A 238 16.66 10.01 -7.80
N ALA A 239 15.49 10.60 -8.00
CA ALA A 239 14.68 10.44 -9.22
C ALA A 239 14.59 11.71 -10.06
N ILE A 240 15.22 12.83 -9.66
CA ILE A 240 15.02 14.16 -10.28
C ILE A 240 15.24 14.15 -11.80
N GLU A 241 16.25 13.42 -12.30
CA GLU A 241 16.50 13.31 -13.74
C GLU A 241 15.30 12.66 -14.46
N ILE A 242 14.73 11.60 -13.88
CA ILE A 242 13.60 10.85 -14.44
C ILE A 242 12.31 11.65 -14.35
N LEU A 243 12.08 12.33 -13.22
CA LEU A 243 10.92 13.22 -13.04
C LEU A 243 10.90 14.37 -14.06
N LYS A 244 12.07 14.83 -14.51
CA LYS A 244 12.21 15.85 -15.57
C LYS A 244 12.10 15.27 -16.97
N ARG A 245 12.80 14.16 -17.24
CA ARG A 245 12.94 13.55 -18.56
C ARG A 245 11.66 12.84 -19.00
N ASP A 246 11.17 11.93 -18.17
CA ASP A 246 10.06 11.04 -18.52
C ASP A 246 8.71 11.60 -18.09
N ARG A 247 8.72 12.49 -17.10
CA ARG A 247 7.52 13.08 -16.49
C ARG A 247 6.46 12.01 -16.10
N PRO A 248 6.83 10.94 -15.35
CA PRO A 248 5.88 9.89 -15.00
C PRO A 248 4.76 10.40 -14.09
N ALA A 249 3.60 9.74 -14.08
CA ALA A 249 2.67 9.91 -12.97
C ALA A 249 3.26 9.25 -11.71
N VAL A 250 3.20 9.93 -10.57
CA VAL A 250 3.78 9.41 -9.32
C VAL A 250 2.71 9.30 -8.26
N VAL A 251 2.54 8.10 -7.71
CA VAL A 251 1.76 7.84 -6.49
C VAL A 251 2.75 7.61 -5.36
N PHE A 252 2.55 8.26 -4.22
CA PHE A 252 3.47 8.14 -3.08
C PHE A 252 2.74 8.32 -1.76
N GLU A 253 3.18 7.63 -0.71
CA GLU A 253 2.61 7.81 0.62
C GLU A 253 3.20 9.06 1.31
N VAL A 254 2.36 9.75 2.09
CA VAL A 254 2.81 10.70 3.12
C VAL A 254 2.25 10.26 4.47
N HIS A 255 3.10 10.15 5.49
CA HIS A 255 2.70 9.72 6.83
C HIS A 255 3.11 10.73 7.90
N ARG A 256 2.20 11.04 8.84
CA ARG A 256 2.41 12.06 9.89
C ARG A 256 3.60 11.77 10.81
N SER A 257 3.96 10.50 10.94
CA SER A 257 5.14 10.05 11.71
C SER A 257 6.46 10.48 11.07
N TYR A 258 6.48 10.69 9.75
CA TYR A 258 7.70 10.96 8.97
C TYR A 258 7.71 12.37 8.39
N VAL A 259 6.52 12.96 8.18
CA VAL A 259 6.33 14.25 7.54
C VAL A 259 5.53 15.17 8.44
N ASP A 260 6.11 16.32 8.78
CA ASP A 260 5.41 17.41 9.43
C ASP A 260 4.70 18.29 8.37
N TRP A 261 3.37 18.26 8.39
CA TRP A 261 2.51 19.09 7.55
C TRP A 261 1.68 20.09 8.37
N THR A 262 2.14 20.48 9.56
CA THR A 262 1.46 21.49 10.41
C THR A 262 1.26 22.83 9.71
N VAL A 263 2.13 23.18 8.78
CA VAL A 263 2.03 24.38 7.93
C VAL A 263 1.35 24.13 6.57
N GLY A 264 0.77 22.95 6.37
CA GLY A 264 0.09 22.53 5.15
C GLY A 264 0.91 21.55 4.28
N LEU A 265 0.22 20.75 3.46
CA LEU A 265 0.86 19.74 2.62
C LEU A 265 1.82 20.33 1.58
N LEU A 266 1.47 21.46 0.96
CA LEU A 266 2.28 22.06 -0.10
C LEU A 266 3.67 22.52 0.38
N GLU A 267 3.79 22.84 1.66
CA GLU A 267 5.04 23.25 2.30
C GLU A 267 5.92 22.06 2.70
N THR A 268 5.43 20.82 2.57
CA THR A 268 6.24 19.63 2.82
C THR A 268 7.34 19.50 1.75
N PRO A 269 8.51 18.94 2.09
CA PRO A 269 9.62 18.81 1.14
C PRO A 269 9.24 18.07 -0.16
N ILE A 270 8.41 17.03 -0.07
CA ILE A 270 7.96 16.25 -1.23
C ILE A 270 7.05 17.10 -2.13
N CYS A 271 6.04 17.76 -1.57
CA CYS A 271 5.11 18.57 -2.36
C CYS A 271 5.81 19.78 -2.99
N SER A 272 6.71 20.44 -2.25
CA SER A 272 7.55 21.53 -2.76
C SER A 272 8.46 21.08 -3.91
N LEU A 273 9.05 19.88 -3.81
CA LEU A 273 9.84 19.30 -4.91
C LEU A 273 8.99 19.13 -6.17
N PHE A 274 7.82 18.49 -6.07
CA PHE A 274 6.92 18.31 -7.21
C PHE A 274 6.42 19.62 -7.80
N GLY A 275 6.06 20.59 -6.95
CA GLY A 275 5.68 21.95 -7.37
C GLY A 275 6.78 22.62 -8.19
N SER A 276 8.04 22.51 -7.75
CA SER A 276 9.20 23.07 -8.49
C SER A 276 9.43 22.43 -9.86
N LEU A 277 8.93 21.20 -10.07
CA LEU A 277 9.03 20.45 -11.33
C LEU A 277 7.78 20.61 -12.21
N GLY A 278 6.81 21.42 -11.78
CA GLY A 278 5.56 21.69 -12.49
C GLY A 278 4.60 20.49 -12.50
N TYR A 279 4.52 19.75 -11.40
CA TYR A 279 3.51 18.72 -11.18
C TYR A 279 2.30 19.30 -10.45
N THR A 280 1.11 18.75 -10.74
CA THR A 280 -0.10 19.02 -9.97
C THR A 280 -0.32 17.89 -8.95
N LEU A 281 -0.70 18.25 -7.73
CA LEU A 281 -0.77 17.35 -6.58
C LEU A 281 -2.20 17.15 -6.10
N TYR A 282 -2.56 15.90 -5.84
CA TYR A 282 -3.83 15.50 -5.26
C TYR A 282 -3.59 14.51 -4.12
N ALA A 283 -4.40 14.55 -3.08
CA ALA A 283 -4.52 13.43 -2.15
C ALA A 283 -5.57 12.45 -2.67
N VAL A 284 -5.29 11.15 -2.60
CA VAL A 284 -6.21 10.08 -3.00
C VAL A 284 -7.08 9.74 -1.80
N ARG A 285 -8.41 9.77 -1.98
CA ARG A 285 -9.31 9.31 -0.91
C ARG A 285 -9.44 7.80 -0.96
N ASP A 286 -9.01 7.13 0.10
CA ASP A 286 -8.98 5.67 0.12
C ASP A 286 -9.22 5.08 1.52
N PHE A 287 -9.60 3.80 1.55
CA PHE A 287 -9.60 3.00 2.76
C PHE A 287 -8.23 2.40 2.99
N ASN A 288 -7.65 2.59 4.17
CA ASN A 288 -6.47 1.81 4.59
C ASN A 288 -6.90 0.41 5.05
N SER A 289 -7.57 -0.33 4.18
CA SER A 289 -8.13 -1.66 4.44
C SER A 289 -8.60 -2.24 3.11
N HIS A 290 -9.25 -3.40 3.16
CA HIS A 290 -9.91 -4.00 2.02
C HIS A 290 -11.41 -3.64 2.01
N TYR A 291 -11.86 -2.88 1.00
CA TYR A 291 -13.27 -2.52 0.78
C TYR A 291 -13.59 -2.47 -0.71
N GLU A 292 -14.71 -3.04 -1.15
CA GLU A 292 -15.10 -2.94 -2.55
C GLU A 292 -15.57 -1.53 -2.93
N MET A 293 -15.01 -1.00 -4.02
CA MET A 293 -15.24 0.36 -4.52
C MET A 293 -15.44 0.41 -6.04
N GLN A 294 -15.66 -0.74 -6.71
CA GLN A 294 -15.58 -0.84 -8.18
C GLN A 294 -16.49 0.15 -8.94
N GLU A 295 -17.69 0.40 -8.43
CA GLU A 295 -18.69 1.29 -9.06
C GLU A 295 -18.51 2.77 -8.68
N ARG A 296 -17.63 3.06 -7.72
CA ARG A 296 -17.41 4.42 -7.20
C ARG A 296 -16.35 5.17 -7.98
N ALA A 297 -16.43 6.48 -7.98
CA ALA A 297 -15.36 7.32 -8.54
C ALA A 297 -14.09 7.22 -7.69
N ILE A 298 -12.92 7.41 -8.31
CA ILE A 298 -11.68 7.71 -7.58
C ILE A 298 -11.76 9.18 -7.17
N GLU A 299 -11.97 9.42 -5.88
CA GLU A 299 -12.03 10.78 -5.36
C GLU A 299 -10.62 11.34 -5.13
N LEU A 300 -10.35 12.49 -5.72
CA LEU A 300 -9.07 13.20 -5.63
C LEU A 300 -9.29 14.57 -4.98
N ILE A 301 -8.48 14.91 -3.98
CA ILE A 301 -8.53 16.21 -3.31
C ILE A 301 -7.32 17.03 -3.76
N PRO A 302 -7.48 18.21 -4.39
CA PRO A 302 -6.35 19.11 -4.63
C PRO A 302 -5.60 19.38 -3.32
N ALA A 303 -4.27 19.24 -3.33
CA ALA A 303 -3.43 19.23 -2.13
C ALA A 303 -3.64 20.45 -1.20
N GLU A 304 -4.01 21.59 -1.76
CA GLU A 304 -4.33 22.83 -1.05
C GLU A 304 -5.64 22.80 -0.24
N THR A 305 -6.54 21.86 -0.53
CA THR A 305 -7.88 21.76 0.10
C THR A 305 -8.07 20.53 0.98
N VAL A 306 -6.99 19.79 1.27
CA VAL A 306 -7.04 18.57 2.07
C VAL A 306 -7.35 18.91 3.54
N TYR A 307 -8.31 18.20 4.11
CA TYR A 307 -8.55 18.22 5.56
C TYR A 307 -7.57 17.27 6.25
N LEU A 308 -6.65 17.82 7.06
CA LEU A 308 -5.51 17.10 7.66
C LEU A 308 -5.65 16.83 9.16
N ASP A 309 -6.74 17.30 9.78
CA ASP A 309 -7.00 17.06 11.19
C ASP A 309 -7.58 15.66 11.40
N GLY A 310 -7.14 14.95 12.43
CA GLY A 310 -7.53 13.56 12.65
C GLY A 310 -6.45 12.72 13.35
N PRO A 311 -6.69 11.41 13.50
CA PRO A 311 -5.68 10.49 14.05
C PRO A 311 -4.39 10.52 13.20
N PRO A 312 -3.23 10.16 13.75
CA PRO A 312 -2.02 9.98 12.95
C PRO A 312 -2.29 8.90 11.91
N HIS A 313 -2.20 9.26 10.63
CA HIS A 313 -2.39 8.33 9.52
C HIS A 313 -1.49 8.76 8.36
N GLY A 314 -1.09 7.79 7.55
CA GLY A 314 -0.58 8.05 6.21
C GLY A 314 -1.71 8.15 5.21
N PHE A 315 -1.42 8.49 3.97
CA PHE A 315 -2.31 8.40 2.81
C PHE A 315 -1.53 8.60 1.52
N ASN A 316 -2.05 8.06 0.43
CA ASN A 316 -1.44 8.20 -0.87
C ASN A 316 -1.75 9.56 -1.49
N MET A 317 -0.71 10.16 -2.05
CA MET A 317 -0.74 11.35 -2.87
C MET A 317 -0.51 10.94 -4.33
N LEU A 318 -1.03 11.75 -5.25
CA LEU A 318 -0.84 11.66 -6.68
C LEU A 318 -0.19 12.94 -7.18
N ALA A 319 0.98 12.84 -7.80
CA ALA A 319 1.62 13.89 -8.57
C ALA A 319 1.54 13.56 -10.06
N ILE A 320 0.93 14.45 -10.86
CA ILE A 320 0.84 14.28 -12.31
C ILE A 320 1.44 15.48 -13.06
N PRO A 321 2.06 15.25 -14.23
CA PRO A 321 2.66 16.31 -15.03
C PRO A 321 1.64 17.21 -15.74
N SER A 322 0.38 16.76 -15.84
CA SER A 322 -0.73 17.46 -16.48
C SER A 322 -2.07 16.98 -15.92
N PRO A 323 -2.98 17.88 -15.51
CA PRO A 323 -4.34 17.52 -15.08
C PRO A 323 -5.17 16.78 -16.14
N ALA A 324 -4.83 16.91 -17.42
CA ALA A 324 -5.52 16.19 -18.50
C ALA A 324 -5.44 14.66 -18.36
N LEU A 325 -4.46 14.14 -17.59
CA LEU A 325 -4.35 12.70 -17.33
C LEU A 325 -5.50 12.15 -16.49
N ILE A 326 -6.21 13.01 -15.75
CA ILE A 326 -7.35 12.63 -14.91
C ILE A 326 -8.66 13.28 -15.38
N ASP A 327 -8.70 13.77 -16.62
CA ASP A 327 -9.94 14.24 -17.27
C ASP A 327 -10.72 13.03 -17.81
N ASP A 328 -11.21 12.21 -16.87
CA ASP A 328 -11.91 10.96 -17.13
C ASP A 328 -13.05 10.80 -16.11
N PRO A 329 -14.24 10.30 -16.52
CA PRO A 329 -15.37 10.06 -15.61
C PRO A 329 -15.05 9.15 -14.42
N LEU A 330 -13.97 8.37 -14.47
CA LEU A 330 -13.47 7.59 -13.34
C LEU A 330 -13.11 8.48 -12.14
N PHE A 331 -12.71 9.74 -12.36
CA PHE A 331 -12.26 10.64 -11.30
C PHE A 331 -13.32 11.65 -10.89
N LYS A 332 -13.34 11.94 -9.59
CA LYS A 332 -14.15 13.03 -9.03
C LYS A 332 -13.28 13.90 -8.15
N GLN A 333 -13.10 15.16 -8.53
CA GLN A 333 -12.42 16.11 -7.66
C GLN A 333 -13.34 16.58 -6.54
N VAL A 334 -12.85 16.52 -5.30
CA VAL A 334 -13.57 16.91 -4.08
C VAL A 334 -12.67 17.82 -3.23
N SER A 335 -13.22 18.51 -2.23
CA SER A 335 -12.46 19.49 -1.43
C SER A 335 -12.92 19.53 0.02
N GLY A 336 -12.03 19.91 0.93
CA GLY A 336 -12.35 20.11 2.35
C GLY A 336 -12.67 18.83 3.12
N VAL A 337 -12.21 17.68 2.64
CA VAL A 337 -12.49 16.35 3.21
C VAL A 337 -11.21 15.56 3.47
N SER A 338 -11.32 14.52 4.29
CA SER A 338 -10.17 13.70 4.68
C SER A 338 -9.78 12.73 3.55
N PRO A 339 -8.47 12.53 3.32
CA PRO A 339 -7.98 11.52 2.37
C PRO A 339 -8.17 10.08 2.90
N LYS A 340 -8.40 9.88 4.20
CA LYS A 340 -8.69 8.56 4.73
C LYS A 340 -10.19 8.35 4.93
N LEU A 341 -10.70 7.33 4.26
CA LEU A 341 -12.08 6.89 4.40
C LEU A 341 -12.22 6.06 5.68
N LEU A 342 -13.10 6.50 6.59
CA LEU A 342 -13.29 5.92 7.92
C LEU A 342 -14.78 5.86 8.25
N LEU A 343 -15.40 4.69 8.06
CA LEU A 343 -16.85 4.52 8.22
C LEU A 343 -17.37 4.83 9.64
N HIS A 344 -16.51 4.73 10.65
CA HIS A 344 -16.83 4.99 12.06
C HIS A 344 -16.61 6.46 12.49
N ARG A 345 -16.21 7.35 11.56
CA ARG A 345 -15.98 8.78 11.80
C ARG A 345 -17.06 9.63 11.11
N ASP A 346 -16.92 10.96 11.23
CA ASP A 346 -17.85 11.93 10.64
C ASP A 346 -18.05 11.65 9.13
N PRO A 347 -19.27 11.27 8.70
CA PRO A 347 -19.55 10.98 7.30
C PRO A 347 -19.24 12.15 6.37
N ALA A 348 -19.42 13.40 6.81
CA ALA A 348 -19.17 14.57 5.98
C ALA A 348 -17.69 14.71 5.58
N LEU A 349 -16.78 14.14 6.38
CA LEU A 349 -15.33 14.24 6.16
C LEU A 349 -14.71 12.93 5.67
N HIS A 350 -15.25 11.78 6.08
CA HIS A 350 -14.58 10.49 5.96
C HIS A 350 -15.34 9.44 5.14
N HIS A 351 -16.55 9.72 4.66
CA HIS A 351 -17.24 8.78 3.76
C HIS A 351 -17.04 9.20 2.31
N PRO A 352 -17.17 8.26 1.35
CA PRO A 352 -17.28 8.60 -0.07
C PRO A 352 -18.44 9.58 -0.30
N LEU A 353 -18.26 10.54 -1.21
CA LEU A 353 -19.26 11.59 -1.50
C LEU A 353 -20.08 11.28 -2.75
N ASP A 354 -19.82 10.17 -3.44
CA ASP A 354 -20.70 9.66 -4.47
C ASP A 354 -21.91 8.93 -3.88
N GLU A 355 -23.08 9.17 -4.49
CA GLU A 355 -24.31 8.45 -4.12
C GLU A 355 -24.13 6.97 -4.47
N ALA A 356 -24.47 6.10 -3.50
CA ALA A 356 -24.29 4.65 -3.58
C ALA A 356 -25.33 3.98 -4.48
#